data_AF-A0A8X8WLV2-F1
#
_entry.id   AF-A0A8X8WLV2-F1
#
_cell.length_a   1.000
_cell.length_b   1.000
_cell.length_c   1.000
_cell.angle_alpha   90.00
_cell.angle_beta   90.00
_cell.angle_gamma   90.00
#
_symmetry.space_group_name_H-M   'P 1'
#
loop_
_entity.id
_entity.type
_entity.pdbx_description
1 polymer ?
#
loop_
_entity_poly.entity_id
_entity_poly.type
_entity_poly.pdbx_seq_one_letter_code
_entity_poly.pdbx_strand_id
1 'polypeptide(L)'
;MRKRTATAWGVAILCFVVLMLVTPAIPQSQEYHNFADQREFLGIPNFLNVVSNFPFLVVGVIGLVLCYYGNYFKLSLPGELFGWTFFFAGVAAVAFGSSYYHLQPNDARLVWDRLPMTVAFTSIIAIFIIERVDARKGTFSIIPLTLAGIVSILYWRFFDDLRPYAVIQFVPCIAIPVMAILLPPMYTHSTYWLWAAGFYILAKIEEAADVPIYNVTFHIMSGHTLKHLCAALVPVFLTLMLAKREVAEERVSLLQMWKVSWTKVKLNNTNVETISFVQTPCSTVHVTLQQYVIL
;
A
#
# COMPACT_ATOMS: atom_id res chain seq x y z
N MET A 1 17.46 9.63 -21.90
CA MET A 1 16.70 8.99 -20.80
C MET A 1 17.54 8.07 -19.89
N ARG A 2 18.43 7.21 -20.42
CA ARG A 2 19.31 6.32 -19.61
C ARG A 2 20.17 7.06 -18.57
N LYS A 3 20.71 8.23 -18.94
CA LYS A 3 21.49 9.10 -18.03
C LYS A 3 20.70 9.55 -16.79
N ARG A 4 19.45 10.00 -16.96
CA ARG A 4 18.59 10.47 -15.84
C ARG A 4 18.27 9.36 -14.83
N THR A 5 18.03 8.14 -15.30
CA THR A 5 17.80 6.98 -14.42
C THR A 5 19.06 6.64 -13.64
N ALA A 6 20.23 6.60 -14.29
CA ALA A 6 21.50 6.35 -13.62
C ALA A 6 21.81 7.44 -12.57
N THR A 7 21.51 8.70 -12.87
CA THR A 7 21.62 9.80 -11.90
C THR A 7 20.70 9.59 -10.70
N ALA A 8 19.44 9.21 -10.91
CA ALA A 8 18.51 8.97 -9.81
C ALA A 8 18.98 7.85 -8.86
N TRP A 9 19.45 6.73 -9.42
CA TRP A 9 20.06 5.66 -8.62
C TRP A 9 21.33 6.12 -7.91
N GLY A 10 22.21 6.87 -8.58
CA GLY A 10 23.42 7.42 -7.98
C GLY A 10 23.12 8.36 -6.80
N VAL A 11 22.11 9.23 -6.95
CA VAL A 11 21.65 10.11 -5.86
C VAL A 11 21.06 9.30 -4.72
N ALA A 12 20.21 8.30 -5.00
CA ALA A 12 19.63 7.45 -3.96
C ALA A 12 20.71 6.70 -3.16
N ILE A 13 21.72 6.14 -3.84
CA ILE A 13 22.85 5.48 -3.20
C ILE A 13 23.66 6.48 -2.38
N LEU A 14 23.95 7.67 -2.91
CA LEU A 14 24.67 8.70 -2.17
C LEU A 14 23.91 9.13 -0.91
N CYS A 15 22.61 9.41 -1.01
CA CYS A 15 21.76 9.74 0.13
C CYS A 15 21.76 8.62 1.17
N PHE A 16 21.70 7.36 0.73
CA PHE A 16 21.76 6.21 1.63
C PHE A 16 23.11 6.09 2.34
N VAL A 17 24.23 6.27 1.62
CA VAL A 17 25.58 6.27 2.21
C VAL A 17 25.74 7.40 3.21
N VAL A 18 25.29 8.62 2.87
CA VAL A 18 25.31 9.76 3.79
C VAL A 18 24.47 9.46 5.04
N LEU A 19 23.28 8.87 4.89
CA LEU A 19 22.44 8.45 6.02
C LEU A 19 23.21 7.47 6.92
N MET A 20 23.89 6.47 6.34
CA MET A 20 24.64 5.48 7.11
C MET A 20 25.86 6.08 7.84
N LEU A 21 26.49 7.12 7.29
CA LEU A 21 27.66 7.79 7.87
C LEU A 21 27.30 8.83 8.94
N VAL A 22 26.19 9.55 8.76
CA VAL A 22 25.83 10.72 9.59
C VAL A 22 24.94 10.34 10.76
N THR A 23 24.13 9.28 10.64
CA THR A 23 23.27 8.81 11.73
C THR A 23 23.95 7.70 12.53
N PRO A 24 23.69 7.56 13.84
CA PRO A 24 24.13 6.40 14.59
C PRO A 24 23.39 5.13 14.13
N ALA A 25 24.01 3.97 14.31
CA ALA A 25 23.34 2.68 14.11
C ALA A 25 22.10 2.58 15.01
N ILE A 26 21.04 1.96 14.49
CA ILE A 26 19.79 1.77 15.25
C ILE A 26 19.70 0.29 15.64
N PRO A 27 20.07 -0.08 16.88
CA PRO A 27 20.00 -1.45 17.33
C PRO A 27 18.57 -1.93 17.50
N GLN A 28 18.37 -3.24 17.48
CA GLN A 28 17.08 -3.83 17.77
C GLN A 28 16.77 -3.75 19.27
N SER A 29 15.83 -2.88 19.62
CA SER A 29 15.29 -2.84 20.98
C SER A 29 14.68 -4.19 21.35
N GLN A 30 15.05 -4.73 22.51
CA GLN A 30 14.49 -5.97 23.04
C GLN A 30 13.07 -5.78 23.57
N GLU A 31 12.70 -4.55 23.96
CA GLU A 31 11.30 -4.20 24.29
C GLU A 31 10.36 -4.39 23.10
N TYR A 32 10.87 -4.42 21.88
CA TYR A 32 10.07 -4.74 20.69
C TYR A 32 9.44 -6.15 20.76
N HIS A 33 9.99 -7.06 21.55
CA HIS A 33 9.45 -8.40 21.78
C HIS A 33 8.37 -8.46 22.87
N ASN A 34 8.23 -7.39 23.65
CA ASN A 34 7.40 -7.35 24.84
C ASN A 34 5.99 -6.81 24.50
N PHE A 35 5.13 -7.70 23.97
CA PHE A 35 3.76 -7.34 23.59
C PHE A 35 2.88 -7.08 24.80
N ALA A 36 1.89 -6.20 24.64
CA ALA A 36 0.90 -5.90 25.67
C ALA A 36 0.02 -7.11 26.01
N ASP A 37 -0.44 -7.82 24.99
CA ASP A 37 -1.23 -9.04 25.14
C ASP A 37 -0.37 -10.29 24.98
N GLN A 38 -0.12 -10.96 26.10
CA GLN A 38 0.65 -12.20 26.18
C GLN A 38 -0.21 -13.42 26.54
N ARG A 39 -1.54 -13.27 26.50
CA ARG A 39 -2.46 -14.32 26.93
C ARG A 39 -2.33 -15.55 26.03
N GLU A 40 -2.43 -16.70 26.68
CA GLU A 40 -2.47 -17.99 26.02
C GLU A 40 -3.93 -18.44 25.89
N PHE A 41 -4.32 -18.84 24.68
CA PHE A 41 -5.59 -19.53 24.44
C PHE A 41 -5.31 -20.77 23.58
N LEU A 42 -6.00 -21.87 23.87
CA LEU A 42 -5.87 -23.14 23.13
C LEU A 42 -4.43 -23.69 23.06
N GLY A 43 -3.59 -23.40 24.06
CA GLY A 43 -2.18 -23.83 24.09
C GLY A 43 -1.24 -22.99 23.21
N ILE A 44 -1.70 -21.85 22.68
CA ILE A 44 -0.92 -20.98 21.81
C ILE A 44 -0.59 -19.68 22.56
N PRO A 45 0.70 -19.39 22.85
CA PRO A 45 1.11 -18.15 23.50
C PRO A 45 0.90 -16.95 22.57
N ASN A 46 0.67 -15.77 23.14
CA ASN A 46 0.38 -14.53 22.39
C ASN A 46 -0.74 -14.74 21.35
N PHE A 47 -1.78 -15.50 21.72
CA PHE A 47 -2.73 -16.10 20.78
C PHE A 47 -3.30 -15.12 19.75
N LEU A 48 -3.75 -13.94 20.20
CA LEU A 48 -4.33 -12.95 19.31
C LEU A 48 -3.30 -12.36 18.34
N ASN A 49 -2.04 -12.19 18.75
CA ASN A 49 -0.95 -11.77 17.86
C ASN A 49 -0.61 -12.85 16.84
N VAL A 50 -0.76 -14.14 17.17
CA VAL A 50 -0.56 -15.26 16.23
C VAL A 50 -1.72 -15.34 15.22
N VAL A 51 -2.96 -15.47 15.71
CA VAL A 51 -4.14 -15.73 14.87
C VAL A 51 -4.51 -14.55 13.98
N SER A 52 -4.26 -13.31 14.42
CA SER A 52 -4.50 -12.10 13.61
C SER A 52 -3.65 -12.02 12.34
N ASN A 53 -2.69 -12.94 12.13
CA ASN A 53 -1.96 -13.08 10.87
C ASN A 53 -2.71 -13.87 9.79
N PHE A 54 -3.73 -14.64 10.16
CA PHE A 54 -4.50 -15.46 9.21
C PHE A 54 -5.10 -14.67 8.02
N PRO A 55 -5.61 -13.43 8.21
CA PRO A 55 -6.07 -12.60 7.10
C PRO A 55 -5.02 -12.35 6.01
N PHE A 56 -3.72 -12.24 6.36
CA PHE A 56 -2.67 -12.12 5.34
C PHE A 56 -2.59 -13.36 4.45
N LEU A 57 -2.74 -14.56 5.02
CA LEU A 57 -2.75 -15.80 4.26
C LEU A 57 -3.91 -15.83 3.27
N VAL A 58 -5.11 -15.51 3.77
CA VAL A 58 -6.34 -15.51 2.95
C VAL A 58 -6.18 -14.56 1.76
N VAL A 59 -5.82 -13.31 2.02
CA VAL A 59 -5.74 -12.29 0.97
C VAL A 59 -4.55 -12.53 0.05
N GLY A 60 -3.41 -12.98 0.59
CA GLY A 60 -2.23 -13.35 -0.19
C GLY A 60 -2.51 -14.50 -1.17
N VAL A 61 -3.18 -15.56 -0.71
CA VAL A 61 -3.54 -16.71 -1.57
C VAL A 61 -4.58 -16.30 -2.62
N ILE A 62 -5.63 -15.57 -2.23
CA ILE A 62 -6.64 -15.06 -3.18
C ILE A 62 -5.97 -14.21 -4.27
N GLY A 63 -5.11 -13.26 -3.87
CA GLY A 63 -4.39 -12.42 -4.82
C GLY A 63 -3.49 -13.22 -5.77
N LEU A 64 -2.74 -14.20 -5.25
CA LEU A 64 -1.94 -15.09 -6.08
C LEU A 64 -2.79 -15.86 -7.09
N VAL A 65 -3.89 -16.47 -6.66
CA VAL A 65 -4.79 -17.22 -7.56
C VAL A 65 -5.32 -16.30 -8.64
N LEU A 66 -5.80 -15.11 -8.28
CA LEU A 66 -6.38 -14.15 -9.24
C LEU A 66 -5.36 -13.54 -10.20
N CYS A 67 -4.07 -13.48 -9.85
CA CYS A 67 -3.01 -13.10 -10.79
C CYS A 67 -2.90 -14.07 -11.98
N TYR A 68 -3.15 -15.37 -11.77
CA TYR A 68 -2.97 -16.40 -12.79
C TYR A 68 -4.29 -16.94 -13.36
N TYR A 69 -5.39 -16.82 -12.62
CA TYR A 69 -6.69 -17.35 -13.03
C TYR A 69 -7.31 -16.48 -14.13
N GLY A 70 -7.31 -16.98 -15.36
CA GLY A 70 -8.02 -16.37 -16.50
C GLY A 70 -7.62 -14.92 -16.80
N ASN A 71 -6.42 -14.48 -16.35
CA ASN A 71 -6.00 -13.09 -16.33
C ASN A 71 -7.04 -12.13 -15.71
N TYR A 72 -7.65 -12.52 -14.59
CA TYR A 72 -8.74 -11.79 -13.93
C TYR A 72 -8.38 -10.32 -13.64
N PHE A 73 -7.16 -10.06 -13.16
CA PHE A 73 -6.65 -8.70 -12.90
C PHE A 73 -6.24 -7.92 -14.16
N LYS A 74 -6.45 -8.49 -15.36
CA LYS A 74 -6.09 -7.89 -16.66
C LYS A 74 -4.64 -7.40 -16.70
N LEU A 75 -3.71 -8.16 -16.12
CA LEU A 75 -2.29 -7.82 -16.12
C LEU A 75 -1.77 -7.98 -17.54
N SER A 76 -1.23 -6.89 -18.11
CA SER A 76 -0.83 -6.85 -19.53
C SER A 76 0.68 -6.85 -19.70
N LEU A 77 1.43 -6.44 -18.67
CA LEU A 77 2.88 -6.36 -18.69
C LEU A 77 3.51 -7.51 -17.88
N PRO A 78 4.58 -8.16 -18.38
CA PRO A 78 5.28 -9.20 -17.62
C PRO A 78 5.75 -8.72 -16.24
N GLY A 79 6.21 -7.47 -16.15
CA GLY A 79 6.63 -6.87 -14.88
C GLY A 79 5.48 -6.70 -13.87
N GLU A 80 4.25 -6.47 -14.33
CA GLU A 80 3.10 -6.44 -13.43
C GLU A 80 2.83 -7.81 -12.85
N LEU A 81 2.82 -8.85 -13.69
CA LEU A 81 2.61 -10.23 -13.22
C LEU A 81 3.68 -10.62 -12.19
N PHE A 82 4.97 -10.41 -12.49
CA PHE A 82 6.04 -10.72 -11.54
C PHE A 82 5.95 -9.88 -10.26
N GLY A 83 5.68 -8.58 -10.38
CA GLY A 83 5.56 -7.69 -9.24
C GLY A 83 4.41 -8.09 -8.32
N TRP A 84 3.22 -8.33 -8.86
CA TRP A 84 2.05 -8.71 -8.08
C TRP A 84 2.18 -10.11 -7.50
N THR A 85 2.81 -11.05 -8.21
CA THR A 85 3.13 -12.37 -7.66
C THR A 85 4.06 -12.25 -6.45
N PHE A 86 5.14 -11.46 -6.54
CA PHE A 86 6.05 -11.27 -5.40
C PHE A 86 5.36 -10.58 -4.23
N PHE A 87 4.49 -9.60 -4.51
CA PHE A 87 3.70 -8.93 -3.50
C PHE A 87 2.80 -9.92 -2.75
N PHE A 88 1.93 -10.64 -3.46
CA PHE A 88 0.98 -11.55 -2.83
C PHE A 88 1.64 -12.79 -2.22
N ALA A 89 2.75 -13.29 -2.79
CA ALA A 89 3.56 -14.33 -2.17
C ALA A 89 4.21 -13.84 -0.87
N GLY A 90 4.75 -12.62 -0.87
CA GLY A 90 5.26 -11.97 0.34
C GLY A 90 4.18 -11.85 1.40
N VAL A 91 3.00 -11.33 1.05
CA VAL A 91 1.84 -11.21 1.94
C VAL A 91 1.41 -12.57 2.52
N ALA A 92 1.29 -13.61 1.69
CA ALA A 92 0.95 -14.95 2.19
C ALA A 92 2.04 -15.50 3.13
N ALA A 93 3.32 -15.25 2.83
CA ALA A 93 4.44 -15.68 3.64
C ALA A 93 4.57 -14.90 4.98
N VAL A 94 4.12 -13.63 5.05
CA VAL A 94 4.00 -12.87 6.30
C VAL A 94 3.17 -13.65 7.31
N ALA A 95 2.09 -14.32 6.88
CA ALA A 95 1.23 -15.05 7.80
C ALA A 95 1.99 -16.11 8.60
N PHE A 96 2.90 -16.84 7.94
CA PHE A 96 3.72 -17.87 8.58
C PHE A 96 4.89 -17.28 9.35
N GLY A 97 5.60 -16.32 8.76
CA GLY A 97 6.75 -15.67 9.37
C GLY A 97 6.42 -14.92 10.66
N SER A 98 5.36 -14.11 10.61
CA SER A 98 4.84 -13.36 11.75
C SER A 98 4.29 -14.29 12.83
N SER A 99 3.52 -15.31 12.47
CA SER A 99 3.04 -16.30 13.43
C SER A 99 4.18 -17.02 14.14
N TYR A 100 5.23 -17.44 13.41
CA TYR A 100 6.40 -18.11 13.98
C TYR A 100 7.15 -17.22 14.98
N TYR A 101 7.27 -15.92 14.66
CA TYR A 101 7.81 -14.92 15.56
C TYR A 101 6.94 -14.75 16.81
N HIS A 102 5.62 -14.60 16.67
CA HIS A 102 4.72 -14.38 17.80
C HIS A 102 4.57 -15.57 18.74
N LEU A 103 4.80 -16.80 18.26
CA LEU A 103 4.82 -17.98 19.13
C LEU A 103 5.95 -17.92 20.18
N GLN A 104 7.09 -17.31 19.87
CA GLN A 104 8.18 -17.10 20.82
C GLN A 104 9.05 -15.93 20.36
N PRO A 105 8.69 -14.69 20.74
CA PRO A 105 9.32 -13.50 20.20
C PRO A 105 10.82 -13.43 20.51
N ASN A 106 11.65 -13.29 19.48
CA ASN A 106 13.08 -13.00 19.56
C ASN A 106 13.61 -12.57 18.18
N ASP A 107 14.81 -12.02 18.14
CA ASP A 107 15.45 -11.52 16.92
C ASP A 107 15.61 -12.57 15.82
N ALA A 108 15.93 -13.81 16.18
CA ALA A 108 16.14 -14.87 15.19
C ALA A 108 14.84 -15.21 14.47
N ARG A 109 13.70 -15.17 15.18
CA ARG A 109 12.39 -15.41 14.58
C ARG A 109 11.83 -14.17 13.88
N LEU A 110 12.16 -12.97 14.36
CA LEU A 110 11.76 -11.71 13.74
C LEU A 110 12.32 -11.54 12.32
N VAL A 111 13.44 -12.18 11.98
CA VAL A 111 13.92 -12.30 10.59
C VAL A 111 12.82 -12.86 9.67
N TRP A 112 12.12 -13.89 10.11
CA TRP A 112 11.09 -14.57 9.31
C TRP A 112 9.82 -13.76 9.17
N ASP A 113 9.51 -12.88 10.12
CA ASP A 113 8.43 -11.91 9.99
C ASP A 113 8.78 -10.80 8.99
N ARG A 114 9.97 -10.21 9.13
CA ARG A 114 10.39 -9.06 8.30
C ARG A 114 10.74 -9.41 6.88
N LEU A 115 11.32 -10.60 6.63
CA LEU A 115 11.78 -10.99 5.31
C LEU A 115 10.63 -10.98 4.28
N PRO A 116 9.49 -11.68 4.49
CA PRO A 116 8.33 -11.58 3.62
C PRO A 116 7.77 -10.16 3.45
N MET A 117 7.76 -9.36 4.53
CA MET A 117 7.33 -7.96 4.45
C MET A 117 8.22 -7.15 3.50
N THR A 118 9.55 -7.30 3.56
CA THR A 118 10.45 -6.57 2.65
C THR A 118 10.24 -6.96 1.19
N VAL A 119 9.93 -8.23 0.89
CA VAL A 119 9.56 -8.67 -0.46
C VAL A 119 8.27 -7.98 -0.92
N ALA A 120 7.27 -7.87 -0.05
CA ALA A 120 6.03 -7.16 -0.36
C ALA A 120 6.25 -5.65 -0.58
N PHE A 121 7.02 -4.96 0.27
CA PHE A 121 7.29 -3.52 0.12
C PHE A 121 8.13 -3.18 -1.11
N THR A 122 9.09 -4.02 -1.45
CA THR A 122 9.98 -3.77 -2.60
C THR A 122 9.28 -4.08 -3.92
N SER A 123 8.46 -5.13 -3.96
CA SER A 123 7.64 -5.46 -5.13
C SER A 123 6.58 -4.40 -5.41
N ILE A 124 5.90 -3.88 -4.38
CA ILE A 124 4.88 -2.84 -4.56
C ILE A 124 5.48 -1.52 -5.07
N ILE A 125 6.69 -1.16 -4.64
CA ILE A 125 7.42 -0.02 -5.21
C ILE A 125 7.77 -0.25 -6.67
N ALA A 126 8.23 -1.45 -7.03
CA ALA A 126 8.53 -1.78 -8.42
C ALA A 126 7.28 -1.69 -9.30
N ILE A 127 6.14 -2.22 -8.84
CA ILE A 127 4.83 -2.07 -9.50
C ILE A 127 4.49 -0.58 -9.67
N PHE A 128 4.68 0.22 -8.63
CA PHE A 128 4.36 1.64 -8.69
C PHE A 128 5.21 2.38 -9.74
N ILE A 129 6.50 2.00 -9.88
CA ILE A 129 7.37 2.52 -10.94
C ILE A 129 6.86 2.08 -12.33
N ILE A 130 6.37 0.84 -12.48
CA ILE A 130 5.76 0.37 -13.72
C ILE A 130 4.55 1.24 -14.09
N GLU A 131 3.66 1.48 -13.13
CA GLU A 131 2.38 2.17 -13.37
C GLU A 131 2.53 3.68 -13.56
N ARG A 132 3.49 4.33 -12.89
CA ARG A 132 3.58 5.81 -12.86
C ARG A 132 4.76 6.41 -13.60
N VAL A 133 5.83 5.64 -13.80
CA VAL A 133 7.09 6.17 -14.33
C VAL A 133 7.41 5.56 -15.69
N ASP A 134 7.67 4.26 -15.74
CA ASP A 134 8.06 3.55 -16.95
C ASP A 134 7.99 2.04 -16.73
N ALA A 135 7.23 1.34 -17.57
CA ALA A 135 7.01 -0.10 -17.48
C ALA A 135 8.31 -0.92 -17.53
N ARG A 136 9.25 -0.54 -18.41
CA ARG A 136 10.51 -1.27 -18.60
C ARG A 136 11.42 -1.07 -17.38
N LYS A 137 11.59 0.17 -16.92
CA LYS A 137 12.43 0.47 -15.75
C LYS A 137 11.86 -0.17 -14.48
N GLY A 138 10.54 -0.11 -14.31
CA GLY A 138 9.86 -0.75 -13.18
C GLY A 138 10.08 -2.27 -13.17
N THR A 139 9.93 -2.92 -14.33
CA THR A 139 10.22 -4.36 -14.47
C THR A 139 11.67 -4.70 -14.09
N PHE A 140 12.66 -3.94 -14.60
CA PHE A 140 14.06 -4.14 -14.24
C PHE A 140 14.37 -3.83 -12.77
N SER A 141 13.54 -3.03 -12.10
CA SER A 141 13.74 -2.68 -10.69
C SER A 141 13.28 -3.75 -9.71
N ILE A 142 12.44 -4.72 -10.13
CA ILE A 142 11.91 -5.77 -9.25
C ILE A 142 13.04 -6.54 -8.56
N ILE A 143 13.98 -7.06 -9.33
CA ILE A 143 15.10 -7.86 -8.81
C ILE A 143 15.99 -7.05 -7.85
N PRO A 144 16.57 -5.90 -8.23
CA PRO A 144 17.45 -5.15 -7.34
C PRO A 144 16.74 -4.62 -6.09
N LEU A 145 15.46 -4.21 -6.19
CA LEU A 145 14.70 -3.78 -5.02
C LEU A 145 14.42 -4.95 -4.07
N THR A 146 14.03 -6.11 -4.60
CA THR A 146 13.79 -7.32 -3.78
C THR A 146 15.07 -7.77 -3.09
N LEU A 147 16.21 -7.78 -3.81
CA LEU A 147 17.51 -8.08 -3.24
C LEU A 147 17.90 -7.07 -2.16
N ALA A 148 17.66 -5.77 -2.37
CA ALA A 148 17.89 -4.76 -1.35
C ALA A 148 17.05 -5.01 -0.08
N GLY A 149 15.80 -5.44 -0.23
CA GLY A 149 14.94 -5.89 0.87
C GLY A 149 15.56 -7.05 1.66
N ILE A 150 15.96 -8.13 0.98
CA ILE A 150 16.57 -9.30 1.61
C ILE A 150 17.88 -8.93 2.31
N VAL A 151 18.76 -8.20 1.62
CA VAL A 151 20.04 -7.73 2.17
C VAL A 151 19.83 -6.84 3.38
N SER A 152 18.79 -6.01 3.41
CA SER A 152 18.49 -5.16 4.57
C SER A 152 18.22 -5.96 5.84
N ILE A 153 17.55 -7.11 5.74
CA ILE A 153 17.27 -8.00 6.87
C ILE A 153 18.51 -8.78 7.31
N LEU A 154 19.30 -9.27 6.35
CA LEU A 154 20.56 -9.95 6.65
C LEU A 154 21.53 -8.97 7.31
N TYR A 155 21.64 -7.76 6.79
CA TYR A 155 22.47 -6.70 7.38
C TYR A 155 22.06 -6.42 8.82
N TRP A 156 20.76 -6.19 9.06
CA TRP A 156 20.26 -6.03 10.43
C TRP A 156 20.62 -7.24 11.31
N ARG A 157 20.45 -8.47 10.83
CA ARG A 157 20.73 -9.68 11.62
C ARG A 157 22.20 -9.84 12.00
N PHE A 158 23.14 -9.41 11.16
CA PHE A 158 24.58 -9.56 11.41
C PHE A 158 25.21 -8.36 12.12
N PHE A 159 24.71 -7.15 11.88
CA PHE A 159 25.31 -5.91 12.36
C PHE A 159 24.47 -5.20 13.43
N ASP A 160 23.29 -5.74 13.77
CA ASP A 160 22.31 -5.15 14.68
C ASP A 160 22.02 -3.67 14.34
N ASP A 161 21.71 -3.42 13.07
CA ASP A 161 21.43 -2.07 12.57
C ASP A 161 20.21 -2.08 11.65
N LEU A 162 19.13 -1.45 12.12
CA LEU A 162 17.83 -1.41 11.48
C LEU A 162 17.74 -0.39 10.34
N ARG A 163 18.70 0.52 10.18
CA ARG A 163 18.57 1.65 9.23
C ARG A 163 18.25 1.20 7.80
N PRO A 164 18.90 0.19 7.20
CA PRO A 164 18.56 -0.25 5.85
C PRO A 164 17.13 -0.80 5.77
N TYR A 165 16.71 -1.56 6.78
CA TYR A 165 15.36 -2.09 6.85
C TYR A 165 14.32 -0.98 7.04
N ALA A 166 14.61 0.02 7.88
CA ALA A 166 13.76 1.18 8.09
C ALA A 166 13.54 1.96 6.79
N VAL A 167 14.57 2.10 5.94
CA VAL A 167 14.41 2.69 4.59
C VAL A 167 13.43 1.88 3.76
N ILE A 168 13.58 0.55 3.70
CA ILE A 168 12.67 -0.34 2.97
C ILE A 168 11.24 -0.27 3.51
N GLN A 169 11.07 -0.14 4.83
CA GLN A 169 9.76 -0.11 5.47
C GLN A 169 9.05 1.24 5.32
N PHE A 170 9.74 2.36 5.55
CA PHE A 170 9.10 3.67 5.69
C PHE A 170 9.14 4.53 4.42
N VAL A 171 10.11 4.36 3.53
CA VAL A 171 10.13 5.12 2.26
C VAL A 171 8.86 4.86 1.44
N PRO A 172 8.36 3.62 1.30
CA PRO A 172 7.12 3.37 0.58
C PRO A 172 5.90 4.11 1.14
N CYS A 173 5.81 4.28 2.46
CA CYS A 173 4.71 4.98 3.11
C CYS A 173 4.59 6.45 2.68
N ILE A 174 5.70 7.06 2.26
CA ILE A 174 5.75 8.45 1.81
C ILE A 174 5.73 8.49 0.27
N ALA A 175 6.56 7.66 -0.36
CA ALA A 175 6.76 7.67 -1.80
C ALA A 175 5.47 7.30 -2.55
N ILE A 176 4.74 6.27 -2.10
CA ILE A 176 3.51 5.82 -2.76
C ILE A 176 2.44 6.92 -2.74
N PRO A 177 2.04 7.53 -1.61
CA PRO A 177 1.07 8.63 -1.61
C PRO A 177 1.50 9.83 -2.45
N VAL A 178 2.75 10.28 -2.30
CA VAL A 178 3.26 11.44 -3.02
C VAL A 178 3.19 11.20 -4.53
N MET A 179 3.70 10.06 -4.99
CA MET A 179 3.64 9.72 -6.40
C MET A 179 2.20 9.43 -6.86
N ALA A 180 1.33 8.87 -6.00
CA ALA A 180 -0.08 8.62 -6.33
C ALA A 180 -0.84 9.91 -6.64
N ILE A 181 -0.53 10.97 -5.89
CA ILE A 181 -1.14 12.29 -6.00
C ILE A 181 -0.57 13.06 -7.21
N LEU A 182 0.76 13.03 -7.37
CA LEU A 182 1.47 13.88 -8.32
C LEU A 182 1.57 13.29 -9.72
N LEU A 183 1.77 11.97 -9.85
CA LEU A 183 2.04 11.31 -11.13
C LEU A 183 0.75 10.75 -11.74
N PRO A 184 0.51 11.00 -13.03
CA PRO A 184 -0.68 10.47 -13.70
C PRO A 184 -0.62 8.93 -13.75
N PRO A 185 -1.71 8.24 -13.39
CA PRO A 185 -1.75 6.78 -13.36
C PRO A 185 -1.93 6.19 -14.77
N MET A 186 -1.42 4.98 -14.98
CA MET A 186 -1.74 4.16 -16.16
C MET A 186 -3.15 3.56 -16.09
N TYR A 187 -3.65 3.31 -14.88
CA TYR A 187 -4.92 2.65 -14.63
C TYR A 187 -5.88 3.52 -13.82
N THR A 188 -7.18 3.25 -13.94
CA THR A 188 -8.23 3.88 -13.11
C THR A 188 -8.11 3.46 -11.63
N HIS A 189 -8.93 4.04 -10.75
CA HIS A 189 -8.98 3.71 -9.32
C HIS A 189 -7.67 3.95 -8.53
N SER A 190 -6.84 4.90 -8.99
CA SER A 190 -5.59 5.32 -8.33
C SER A 190 -5.76 5.74 -6.85
N THR A 191 -6.95 6.15 -6.43
CA THR A 191 -7.26 6.50 -5.02
C THR A 191 -7.09 5.33 -4.05
N TYR A 192 -7.17 4.08 -4.50
CA TYR A 192 -6.94 2.90 -3.66
C TYR A 192 -5.51 2.83 -3.10
N TRP A 193 -4.53 3.39 -3.82
CA TRP A 193 -3.17 3.54 -3.32
C TRP A 193 -3.09 4.42 -2.06
N LEU A 194 -3.97 5.43 -1.95
CA LEU A 194 -4.06 6.29 -0.76
C LEU A 194 -4.73 5.56 0.41
N TRP A 195 -5.76 4.76 0.14
CA TRP A 195 -6.37 3.89 1.16
C TRP A 195 -5.36 2.87 1.70
N ALA A 196 -4.63 2.19 0.82
CA ALA A 196 -3.57 1.26 1.19
C ALA A 196 -2.50 1.92 2.09
N ALA A 197 -2.05 3.13 1.73
CA ALA A 197 -1.10 3.88 2.56
C ALA A 197 -1.71 4.30 3.91
N GLY A 198 -2.97 4.74 3.93
CA GLY A 198 -3.68 5.13 5.14
C GLY A 198 -3.80 3.99 6.15
N PHE A 199 -4.20 2.80 5.70
CA PHE A 199 -4.27 1.61 6.56
C PHE A 199 -2.91 1.14 7.06
N TYR A 200 -1.85 1.28 6.24
CA TYR A 200 -0.51 0.97 6.71
C TYR A 200 -0.03 1.95 7.80
N ILE A 201 -0.27 3.26 7.61
CA ILE A 201 0.05 4.27 8.62
C ILE A 201 -0.74 4.00 9.91
N LEU A 202 -2.03 3.68 9.80
CA LEU A 202 -2.86 3.31 10.93
C LEU A 202 -2.27 2.11 11.68
N ALA A 203 -1.85 1.05 10.98
CA ALA A 203 -1.20 -0.10 11.60
C ALA A 203 0.08 0.28 12.35
N LYS A 204 0.90 1.21 11.83
CA LYS A 204 2.10 1.68 12.56
C LYS A 204 1.77 2.50 13.80
N ILE A 205 0.67 3.25 13.78
CA ILE A 205 0.17 3.96 14.97
C ILE A 205 -0.32 2.95 16.01
N GLU A 206 -1.06 1.93 15.60
CA GLU A 206 -1.57 0.88 16.49
C GLU A 206 -0.43 0.06 17.10
N GLU A 207 0.64 -0.22 16.34
CA GLU A 207 1.87 -0.83 16.84
C GLU A 207 2.54 0.01 17.93
N ALA A 208 2.68 1.32 17.71
CA ALA A 208 3.27 2.23 18.68
C ALA A 208 2.39 2.41 19.93
N ALA A 209 1.08 2.23 19.79
CA ALA A 209 0.09 2.37 20.84
C ALA A 209 -0.37 1.02 21.40
N ASP A 210 0.46 -0.04 21.34
CA ASP A 210 0.08 -1.40 21.74
C ASP A 210 -0.54 -1.47 23.15
N VAL A 211 0.20 -1.00 24.15
CA VAL A 211 -0.24 -0.95 25.56
C VAL A 211 -1.40 0.02 25.78
N PRO A 212 -1.35 1.29 25.29
CA PRO A 212 -2.48 2.20 25.40
C PRO A 212 -3.78 1.63 24.84
N ILE A 213 -3.75 1.03 23.65
CA ILE A 213 -4.92 0.41 23.02
C ILE A 213 -5.43 -0.76 23.86
N TYR A 214 -4.52 -1.63 24.32
CA TYR A 214 -4.90 -2.76 25.15
C TYR A 214 -5.63 -2.34 26.43
N ASN A 215 -5.18 -1.24 27.06
CA ASN A 215 -5.83 -0.70 28.25
C ASN A 215 -7.23 -0.14 27.96
N VAL A 216 -7.39 0.67 26.89
CA VAL A 216 -8.69 1.29 26.57
C VAL A 216 -9.71 0.30 26.01
N THR A 217 -9.27 -0.82 25.44
CA THR A 217 -10.15 -1.93 25.01
C THR A 217 -10.49 -2.88 26.15
N PHE A 218 -10.21 -2.51 27.40
CA PHE A 218 -10.41 -3.37 28.58
C PHE A 218 -9.72 -4.73 28.46
N HIS A 219 -8.49 -4.73 27.91
CA HIS A 219 -7.68 -5.92 27.70
C HIS A 219 -8.34 -6.94 26.75
N ILE A 220 -9.28 -6.52 25.90
CA ILE A 220 -9.91 -7.42 24.91
C ILE A 220 -9.00 -7.57 23.69
N MET A 221 -8.50 -6.46 23.13
CA MET A 221 -7.63 -6.44 21.94
C MET A 221 -6.46 -5.48 22.11
N SER A 222 -5.24 -5.95 21.80
CA SER A 222 -4.05 -5.09 21.84
C SER A 222 -3.89 -4.28 20.55
N GLY A 223 -3.10 -3.20 20.62
CA GLY A 223 -2.77 -2.42 19.43
C GLY A 223 -2.00 -3.26 18.41
N HIS A 224 -1.15 -4.18 18.86
CA HIS A 224 -0.42 -5.09 17.98
C HIS A 224 -1.34 -6.10 17.28
N THR A 225 -2.40 -6.59 17.93
CA THR A 225 -3.42 -7.40 17.25
C THR A 225 -4.13 -6.58 16.17
N LEU A 226 -4.54 -5.34 16.49
CA LEU A 226 -5.18 -4.44 15.53
C LEU A 226 -4.27 -4.11 14.36
N LYS A 227 -2.98 -3.91 14.61
CA LYS A 227 -1.97 -3.63 13.57
C LYS A 227 -1.99 -4.68 12.46
N HIS A 228 -2.09 -5.97 12.82
CA HIS A 228 -2.11 -7.05 11.84
C HIS A 228 -3.36 -6.98 10.99
N LEU A 229 -4.51 -6.74 11.61
CA LEU A 229 -5.80 -6.62 10.91
C LEU A 229 -5.80 -5.40 9.97
N CYS A 230 -5.34 -4.24 10.44
CA CYS A 230 -5.23 -3.02 9.62
C CYS A 230 -4.20 -3.18 8.50
N ALA A 231 -3.04 -3.77 8.75
CA ALA A 231 -2.05 -4.04 7.72
C ALA A 231 -2.55 -5.07 6.70
N ALA A 232 -3.39 -6.04 7.09
CA ALA A 232 -4.02 -6.99 6.17
C ALA A 232 -5.07 -6.34 5.25
N LEU A 233 -5.61 -5.17 5.60
CA LEU A 233 -6.48 -4.41 4.70
C LEU A 233 -5.71 -3.80 3.52
N VAL A 234 -4.40 -3.57 3.65
CA VAL A 234 -3.56 -3.05 2.56
C VAL A 234 -3.66 -3.94 1.30
N PRO A 235 -3.34 -5.25 1.34
CA PRO A 235 -3.51 -6.11 0.18
C PRO A 235 -4.98 -6.29 -0.23
N VAL A 236 -5.96 -6.13 0.67
CA VAL A 236 -7.39 -6.16 0.30
C VAL A 236 -7.74 -4.98 -0.62
N PHE A 237 -7.39 -3.76 -0.25
CA PHE A 237 -7.65 -2.59 -1.09
C PHE A 237 -6.93 -2.71 -2.44
N LEU A 238 -5.70 -3.20 -2.45
CA LEU A 238 -4.96 -3.42 -3.70
C LEU A 238 -5.60 -4.52 -4.57
N THR A 239 -6.12 -5.59 -3.95
CA THR A 239 -6.86 -6.64 -4.66
C THR A 239 -8.15 -6.10 -5.28
N LEU A 240 -8.91 -5.28 -4.55
CA LEU A 240 -10.10 -4.60 -5.05
C LEU A 240 -9.78 -3.61 -6.17
N MET A 241 -8.67 -2.87 -6.04
CA MET A 241 -8.16 -2.00 -7.09
C MET A 241 -7.86 -2.80 -8.35
N LEU A 242 -7.10 -3.90 -8.23
CA LEU A 242 -6.74 -4.77 -9.36
C LEU A 242 -7.97 -5.37 -10.06
N ALA A 243 -8.99 -5.76 -9.30
CA ALA A 243 -10.22 -6.32 -9.85
C ALA A 243 -11.08 -5.29 -10.61
N LYS A 244 -11.02 -4.02 -10.21
CA LYS A 244 -11.87 -2.94 -10.76
C LYS A 244 -11.18 -2.03 -11.75
N ARG A 245 -9.84 -2.03 -11.79
CA ARG A 245 -9.08 -1.10 -12.61
C ARG A 245 -9.22 -1.42 -14.10
N GLU A 246 -9.18 -0.36 -14.89
CA GLU A 246 -9.12 -0.39 -16.34
C GLU A 246 -8.01 0.54 -16.81
N VAL A 247 -7.57 0.41 -18.06
CA VAL A 247 -6.61 1.35 -18.64
C VAL A 247 -7.24 2.75 -18.66
N ALA A 248 -6.54 3.74 -18.11
CA ALA A 248 -7.06 5.10 -18.10
C ALA A 248 -7.02 5.70 -19.51
N GLU A 249 -8.17 6.17 -20.01
CA GLU A 249 -8.29 6.84 -21.32
C GLU A 249 -7.46 8.13 -21.38
N GLU A 250 -7.50 8.91 -20.30
CA GLU A 250 -6.68 10.10 -20.12
C GLU A 250 -5.77 9.99 -18.89
N ARG A 251 -4.50 10.34 -19.07
CA ARG A 251 -3.48 10.30 -18.01
C ARG A 251 -3.48 11.61 -17.20
N VAL A 252 -4.44 11.75 -16.31
CA VAL A 252 -4.60 12.91 -15.42
C VAL A 252 -4.25 12.53 -13.98
N SER A 253 -3.43 13.33 -13.29
CA SER A 253 -3.08 13.05 -11.89
C SER A 253 -4.21 13.40 -10.93
N LEU A 254 -4.23 12.79 -9.74
CA LEU A 254 -5.25 13.09 -8.72
C LEU A 254 -5.23 14.58 -8.33
N LEU A 255 -4.03 15.19 -8.26
CA LEU A 255 -3.90 16.62 -8.00
C LEU A 255 -4.61 17.48 -9.06
N GLN A 256 -4.47 17.12 -10.34
CA GLN A 256 -5.14 17.82 -11.43
C GLN A 256 -6.65 17.61 -11.37
N MET A 257 -7.12 16.38 -11.17
CA MET A 257 -8.55 16.07 -11.01
C MET A 257 -9.18 16.87 -9.87
N TRP A 258 -8.51 16.92 -8.71
CA TRP A 258 -8.98 17.70 -7.58
C TRP A 258 -9.00 19.19 -7.89
N LYS A 259 -7.94 19.77 -8.48
CA LYS A 259 -7.94 21.18 -8.88
C LYS A 259 -9.11 21.54 -9.80
N VAL A 260 -9.43 20.68 -10.78
CA VAL A 260 -10.57 20.89 -11.68
C VAL A 260 -11.89 20.82 -10.91
N SER A 261 -12.06 19.82 -10.04
CA SER A 261 -13.25 19.67 -9.20
C SER A 261 -13.46 20.89 -8.28
N TRP A 262 -12.41 21.34 -7.61
CA TRP A 262 -12.44 22.54 -6.76
C TRP A 262 -12.80 23.81 -7.55
N THR A 263 -12.29 23.95 -8.77
CA THR A 263 -12.62 25.09 -9.65
C THR A 263 -14.09 25.06 -10.07
N LYS A 264 -14.62 23.88 -10.40
CA LYS A 264 -16.03 23.68 -10.74
C LYS A 264 -16.96 23.96 -9.55
N VAL A 265 -16.60 23.51 -8.35
CA VAL A 265 -17.35 23.83 -7.12
C VAL A 265 -17.34 25.33 -6.85
N LYS A 266 -16.19 26.00 -7.00
CA LYS A 266 -16.08 27.45 -6.83
C LYS A 266 -16.96 28.20 -7.82
N LEU A 267 -16.93 27.82 -9.11
CA LEU A 267 -17.78 28.39 -10.16
C LEU A 267 -19.27 28.21 -9.86
N ASN A 268 -19.68 27.00 -9.45
CA ASN A 268 -21.06 26.73 -9.06
C ASN A 268 -21.49 27.58 -7.85
N ASN A 269 -20.63 27.76 -6.84
CA ASN A 269 -20.96 28.61 -5.71
C ASN A 269 -21.07 30.10 -6.09
N THR A 270 -20.27 30.61 -7.04
CA THR A 270 -20.45 31.98 -7.57
C THR A 270 -21.71 32.14 -8.43
N ASN A 271 -22.20 31.08 -9.07
CA ASN A 271 -23.42 31.12 -9.90
C ASN A 271 -24.71 30.89 -9.08
N VAL A 272 -24.61 30.59 -7.78
CA VAL A 272 -25.77 30.39 -6.87
C VAL A 272 -26.23 31.70 -6.21
N GLU A 273 -25.47 32.80 -6.33
CA GLU A 273 -25.98 34.13 -6.02
C GLU A 273 -26.61 34.76 -7.27
N THR A 274 -27.93 34.97 -7.23
CA THR A 274 -28.76 35.70 -8.21
C THR A 274 -29.33 34.90 -9.38
N ILE A 275 -30.32 34.04 -9.11
CA ILE A 275 -31.42 33.83 -10.07
C ILE A 275 -32.75 34.07 -9.35
N SER A 276 -33.22 35.31 -9.37
CA SER A 276 -34.58 35.68 -8.99
C SER A 276 -35.52 35.37 -10.16
N PHE A 277 -36.26 34.28 -10.07
CA PHE A 277 -37.33 33.96 -11.02
C PHE A 277 -38.55 34.84 -10.75
N VAL A 278 -38.89 35.72 -11.69
CA VAL A 278 -40.20 36.38 -11.76
C VAL A 278 -41.18 35.37 -12.37
N GLN A 279 -42.24 35.05 -11.64
CA GLN A 279 -43.28 34.12 -12.03
C GLN A 279 -44.39 34.89 -12.79
N THR A 280 -44.71 34.49 -14.01
CA THR A 280 -45.94 34.91 -14.72
C THR A 280 -46.66 33.66 -15.27
N PRO A 281 -48.00 33.59 -15.21
CA PRO A 281 -48.72 32.33 -15.29
C PRO A 281 -49.16 31.91 -16.71
N CYS A 282 -49.00 30.60 -16.94
CA CYS A 282 -49.79 29.63 -17.70
C CYS A 282 -50.54 30.04 -19.00
N SER A 283 -50.17 29.40 -20.11
CA SER A 283 -51.13 28.89 -21.10
C SER A 283 -50.56 27.69 -21.86
N THR A 284 -51.31 26.59 -21.81
CA THR A 284 -51.20 25.29 -22.50
C THR A 284 -50.95 25.37 -24.00
N VAL A 285 -50.06 24.51 -24.55
CA VAL A 285 -50.17 23.96 -25.92
C VAL A 285 -49.58 22.53 -25.99
N HIS A 286 -50.37 21.61 -26.55
CA HIS A 286 -50.04 20.23 -26.93
C HIS A 286 -48.90 20.15 -27.97
N VAL A 287 -48.04 19.12 -27.90
CA VAL A 287 -47.21 18.70 -29.05
C VAL A 287 -47.24 17.19 -29.22
N THR A 288 -47.67 16.81 -30.43
CA THR A 288 -47.84 15.47 -31.00
C THR A 288 -46.50 14.88 -31.43
N LEU A 289 -46.30 13.58 -31.19
CA LEU A 289 -45.18 12.78 -31.71
C LEU A 289 -45.40 12.46 -33.20
N GLN A 290 -44.40 12.72 -34.04
CA GLN A 290 -44.30 12.08 -35.35
C GLN A 290 -42.84 11.74 -35.68
N GLN A 291 -42.59 10.44 -35.84
CA GLN A 291 -41.35 9.84 -36.32
C GLN A 291 -41.08 10.22 -37.77
N TYR A 292 -39.81 10.39 -38.13
CA TYR A 292 -39.31 10.01 -39.45
C TYR A 292 -37.95 9.31 -39.34
N VAL A 293 -37.96 8.05 -39.79
CA VAL A 293 -36.83 7.27 -40.31
C VAL A 293 -36.27 7.98 -41.55
N ILE A 294 -34.97 7.85 -41.83
CA ILE A 294 -34.40 7.49 -43.15
C ILE A 294 -32.86 7.48 -43.08
N LEU A 295 -32.33 6.30 -43.43
CA LEU A 295 -31.00 5.88 -43.90
C LEU A 295 -29.77 6.05 -42.98
#